data_AF-A0A2D4FLY8-F1
#
_entry.id   AF-A0A2D4FLY8-F1
#
_cell.length_a   1.000
_cell.length_b   1.000
_cell.length_c   1.000
_cell.angle_alpha   90.00
_cell.angle_beta   90.00
_cell.angle_gamma   90.00
#
_symmetry.space_group_name_H-M   'P 1'
#
loop_
_entity.id
_entity.type
_entity.pdbx_description
1 polymer ?
#
loop_
_entity_poly.entity_id
_entity_poly.type
_entity_poly.pdbx_seq_one_letter_code
_entity_poly.pdbx_strand_id
1 'polypeptide(L)'
;DKFANMGSRPIDPKELLKGLDCFLGKDGEVKSHEGITKIFNLMKDAQKMVSRCIYLNILLQTRAQDILSKFIKVGGYKLLNTWLTSSKASSNVPLLQQILLTLQHLPLTVDHLKQVS
;
A
#
# COMPACT_ATOMS: atom_id res chain seq x y z
N ASP A 1 -20.05 -14.73 13.57
CA ASP A 1 -20.03 -13.25 13.73
C ASP A 1 -18.83 -12.64 14.45
N LYS A 2 -17.58 -13.01 14.13
CA LYS A 2 -16.37 -12.36 14.70
C LYS A 2 -15.70 -11.32 13.79
N PHE A 3 -16.18 -11.15 12.56
CA PHE A 3 -15.57 -10.23 11.57
C PHE A 3 -16.35 -8.92 11.36
N ALA A 4 -17.57 -8.81 11.87
CA ALA A 4 -18.42 -7.63 11.66
C ALA A 4 -18.02 -6.40 12.51
N ASN A 5 -17.12 -6.54 13.51
CA ASN A 5 -16.88 -5.50 14.51
C ASN A 5 -15.49 -4.81 14.43
N MET A 6 -14.70 -5.04 13.38
CA MET A 6 -13.41 -4.32 13.18
C MET A 6 -13.57 -2.91 12.60
N GLY A 7 -14.79 -2.50 12.24
CA GLY A 7 -15.07 -1.18 11.66
C GLY A 7 -14.90 0.00 12.62
N SER A 8 -15.18 -0.16 13.92
CA SER A 8 -15.41 1.00 14.82
C SER A 8 -14.22 1.43 15.69
N ARG A 9 -13.23 0.56 15.94
CA ARG A 9 -12.11 0.92 16.84
C ARG A 9 -10.98 1.65 16.10
N PRO A 10 -10.32 2.66 16.71
CA PRO A 10 -9.09 3.22 16.17
C PRO A 10 -8.10 2.11 15.84
N ILE A 11 -7.43 2.21 14.69
CA ILE A 11 -6.36 1.27 14.36
C ILE A 11 -5.12 1.67 15.14
N ASP A 12 -4.59 0.73 15.91
CA ASP A 12 -3.28 0.86 16.52
C ASP A 12 -2.21 0.46 15.48
N PRO A 13 -1.32 1.39 15.07
CA PRO A 13 -0.21 1.08 14.17
C PRO A 13 0.67 -0.09 14.64
N LYS A 14 0.87 -0.24 15.96
CA LYS A 14 1.75 -1.27 16.52
C LYS A 14 1.14 -2.65 16.33
N GLU A 15 -0.15 -2.81 16.63
CA GLU A 15 -0.85 -4.09 16.44
C GLU A 15 -0.94 -4.45 14.96
N LEU A 16 -1.14 -3.46 14.08
CA LEU A 16 -1.09 -3.70 12.63
C LEU A 16 0.29 -4.21 12.20
N LEU A 17 1.38 -3.53 12.60
CA LEU A 17 2.73 -3.94 12.25
C LEU A 17 3.11 -5.31 12.83
N LYS A 18 2.68 -5.60 14.06
CA LYS A 18 2.85 -6.92 14.68
C LYS A 18 2.16 -8.03 13.89
N GLY A 19 0.97 -7.76 13.34
CA GLY A 19 0.27 -8.68 12.45
C GLY A 19 0.95 -8.89 11.10
N LEU A 20 1.88 -8.01 10.71
CA LEU A 20 2.63 -8.06 9.45
C LEU A 20 4.07 -8.55 9.64
N ASP A 21 4.53 -8.78 10.86
CA ASP A 21 5.94 -9.03 11.20
C ASP A 21 6.57 -10.18 10.39
N CYS A 22 5.81 -11.25 10.12
CA CYS A 22 6.28 -12.37 9.31
C CYS A 22 6.56 -12.02 7.84
N PHE A 23 6.03 -10.90 7.34
CA PHE A 23 6.24 -10.40 5.98
C PHE A 23 7.28 -9.28 5.89
N LEU A 24 7.64 -8.66 7.02
CA LEU A 24 8.43 -7.43 7.10
C LEU A 24 9.85 -7.65 7.61
N GLY A 25 10.82 -7.06 6.93
CA GLY A 25 12.22 -7.02 7.29
C GLY A 25 12.50 -6.09 8.45
N LYS A 26 13.78 -6.06 8.85
CA LYS A 26 14.21 -5.29 10.02
C LYS A 26 13.96 -3.78 9.85
N ASP A 27 13.97 -3.29 8.60
CA ASP A 27 13.81 -1.88 8.26
C ASP A 27 12.35 -1.57 7.83
N GLY A 28 11.44 -2.54 7.96
CA GLY A 28 10.02 -2.45 7.59
C GLY A 28 9.74 -2.74 6.10
N GLU A 29 10.75 -3.20 5.36
CA GLU A 29 10.64 -3.61 3.96
C GLU A 29 9.93 -4.95 3.79
N VAL A 30 9.28 -5.21 2.66
CA VAL A 30 8.72 -6.52 2.39
C VAL A 30 9.81 -7.50 1.98
N LYS A 31 9.87 -8.68 2.62
CA LYS A 31 10.94 -9.67 2.39
C LYS A 31 10.67 -10.68 1.27
N SER A 32 9.43 -10.81 0.78
CA SER A 32 9.08 -11.86 -0.18
C SER A 32 7.95 -11.51 -1.15
N HIS A 33 7.85 -12.28 -2.24
CA HIS A 33 6.77 -12.17 -3.24
C HIS A 33 5.39 -12.52 -2.67
N GLU A 34 5.34 -13.46 -1.72
CA GLU A 34 4.12 -13.79 -1.00
C GLU A 34 3.70 -12.64 -0.08
N GLY A 35 4.66 -12.07 0.67
CA GLY A 35 4.43 -10.96 1.58
C GLY A 35 3.83 -9.74 0.87
N ILE A 36 4.37 -9.38 -0.30
CA ILE A 36 3.86 -8.22 -1.05
C ILE A 36 2.47 -8.49 -1.63
N THR A 37 2.17 -9.76 -1.97
CA THR A 37 0.83 -10.16 -2.41
C THR A 37 -0.17 -10.09 -1.25
N LYS A 38 0.22 -10.48 -0.03
CA LYS A 38 -0.63 -10.34 1.16
C LYS A 38 -0.85 -8.88 1.54
N ILE A 39 0.19 -8.07 1.54
CA ILE A 39 0.07 -6.63 1.80
C ILE A 39 -0.84 -5.98 0.77
N PHE A 40 -0.71 -6.28 -0.52
CA PHE A 40 -1.62 -5.77 -1.54
C PHE A 40 -3.08 -6.13 -1.27
N ASN A 41 -3.38 -7.36 -0.88
CA ASN A 41 -4.75 -7.76 -0.55
C ASN A 41 -5.29 -6.97 0.65
N LEU A 42 -4.48 -6.78 1.70
CA LEU A 42 -4.86 -5.96 2.85
C LEU A 42 -5.04 -4.47 2.50
N MET A 43 -4.25 -3.96 1.56
CA MET A 43 -4.41 -2.59 1.05
C MET A 43 -5.78 -2.41 0.38
N LYS A 44 -6.25 -3.36 -0.44
CA LYS A 44 -7.56 -3.24 -1.11
C LYS A 44 -8.71 -3.00 -0.13
N ASP A 45 -8.65 -3.65 1.03
CA ASP A 45 -9.71 -3.58 2.04
C ASP A 45 -9.51 -2.43 3.04
N ALA A 46 -8.41 -1.66 2.91
CA ALA A 46 -8.06 -0.59 3.84
C ALA A 46 -8.98 0.63 3.72
N GLN A 47 -9.91 0.75 4.67
CA GLN A 47 -10.82 1.91 4.78
C GLN A 47 -10.23 3.05 5.61
N LYS A 48 -9.37 2.72 6.59
CA LYS A 48 -8.83 3.69 7.55
C LYS A 48 -7.52 4.30 7.06
N MET A 49 -7.41 5.62 7.21
CA MET A 49 -6.25 6.40 6.78
C MET A 49 -4.93 5.91 7.36
N VAL A 50 -4.92 5.59 8.66
CA VAL A 50 -3.73 5.08 9.37
C VAL A 50 -3.17 3.83 8.68
N SER A 51 -4.03 2.87 8.31
CA SER A 51 -3.60 1.68 7.57
C SER A 51 -3.03 2.03 6.19
N ARG A 52 -3.70 2.91 5.44
CA ARG A 52 -3.22 3.32 4.11
C ARG A 52 -1.82 3.91 4.20
N CYS A 53 -1.59 4.82 5.14
CA CYS A 53 -0.26 5.42 5.35
C CYS A 53 0.79 4.38 5.73
N ILE A 54 0.46 3.42 6.59
CA ILE A 54 1.39 2.34 6.99
C ILE A 54 1.78 1.49 5.79
N TYR A 55 0.82 1.06 4.97
CA TYR A 55 1.13 0.28 3.77
C TYR A 55 1.97 1.06 2.76
N LEU A 56 1.70 2.35 2.56
CA LEU A 56 2.52 3.21 1.69
C LEU A 56 3.96 3.33 2.22
N ASN A 57 4.13 3.48 3.53
CA ASN A 57 5.46 3.50 4.15
C ASN A 57 6.21 2.18 3.97
N ILE A 58 5.54 1.03 4.13
CA ILE A 58 6.13 -0.30 3.87
C ILE A 58 6.63 -0.40 2.41
N LEU A 59 5.84 0.10 1.45
CA LEU A 59 6.26 0.13 0.05
C LEU A 59 7.48 1.02 -0.18
N LEU A 60 7.52 2.20 0.45
CA LEU A 60 8.66 3.12 0.39
C LEU A 60 9.94 2.54 1.02
N GLN A 61 9.81 1.70 2.06
CA GLN A 61 10.97 1.00 2.64
C GLN A 61 11.44 -0.18 1.78
N THR A 62 10.57 -0.72 0.93
CA THR A 62 10.91 -1.84 0.06
C THR A 62 11.76 -1.41 -1.12
N ARG A 63 13.04 -1.78 -1.14
CA ARG A 63 13.99 -1.44 -2.23
C ARG A 63 14.16 -2.54 -3.29
N ALA A 64 13.78 -3.77 -2.96
CA ALA A 64 13.90 -4.92 -3.84
C ALA A 64 13.01 -4.75 -5.09
N GLN A 65 13.63 -4.60 -6.25
CA GLN A 65 12.95 -4.24 -7.49
C GLN A 65 12.00 -5.33 -7.99
N ASP A 66 12.32 -6.59 -7.77
CA ASP A 66 11.49 -7.74 -8.10
C ASP A 66 10.21 -7.79 -7.25
N ILE A 67 10.30 -7.44 -5.96
CA ILE A 67 9.16 -7.33 -5.05
C ILE A 67 8.24 -6.16 -5.44
N LEU A 68 8.81 -4.98 -5.74
CA LEU A 68 8.01 -3.85 -6.22
C LEU A 68 7.38 -4.12 -7.59
N SER A 69 8.11 -4.81 -8.48
CA SER A 69 7.57 -5.26 -9.76
C SER A 69 6.41 -6.24 -9.57
N LYS A 70 6.51 -7.15 -8.57
CA LYS A 70 5.41 -8.04 -8.20
C LYS A 70 4.20 -7.26 -7.70
N PHE A 71 4.40 -6.21 -6.89
CA PHE A 71 3.31 -5.32 -6.46
C PHE A 71 2.55 -4.72 -7.64
N ILE A 72 3.27 -4.20 -8.65
CA ILE A 72 2.67 -3.66 -9.86
C ILE A 72 1.88 -4.75 -10.59
N LYS A 73 2.48 -5.94 -10.80
CA LYS A 73 1.86 -7.07 -11.51
C LYS A 73 0.57 -7.56 -10.86
N VAL A 74 0.44 -7.52 -9.53
CA VAL A 74 -0.80 -7.92 -8.84
C VAL A 74 -1.87 -6.83 -8.84
N GLY A 75 -1.62 -5.67 -9.45
CA GLY A 75 -2.57 -4.57 -9.58
C GLY A 75 -2.33 -3.40 -8.62
N GLY A 76 -1.19 -3.36 -7.95
CA GLY A 76 -0.83 -2.31 -7.00
C GLY A 76 -0.83 -0.91 -7.62
N TYR A 77 -0.34 -0.78 -8.85
CA TYR A 77 -0.37 0.50 -9.57
C TYR A 77 -1.78 1.03 -9.80
N LYS A 78 -2.72 0.16 -10.23
CA LYS A 78 -4.12 0.52 -10.41
C LYS A 78 -4.77 0.94 -9.08
N LEU A 79 -4.47 0.23 -8.00
CA LEU A 79 -4.97 0.56 -6.66
C LEU A 79 -4.49 1.94 -6.19
N LEU A 80 -3.20 2.25 -6.37
CA LEU A 80 -2.65 3.56 -6.01
C LEU A 80 -3.29 4.70 -6.83
N ASN A 81 -3.53 4.49 -8.12
CA ASN A 81 -4.24 5.48 -8.94
C ASN A 81 -5.69 5.71 -8.47
N THR A 82 -6.41 4.65 -8.08
CA THR A 82 -7.74 4.79 -7.47
C THR A 82 -7.68 5.65 -6.22
N TRP A 83 -6.73 5.38 -5.31
CA TRP A 83 -6.55 6.17 -4.10
C TRP A 83 -6.13 7.62 -4.39
N LEU A 84 -5.29 7.83 -5.42
CA LEU A 84 -4.87 9.16 -5.85
C LEU A 84 -6.08 10.00 -6.29
N THR A 85 -6.94 9.43 -7.13
CA THR A 85 -8.17 10.07 -7.60
C THR A 85 -9.12 10.39 -6.45
N SER A 86 -9.35 9.44 -5.54
CA SER A 86 -10.20 9.67 -4.35
C SER A 86 -9.61 10.73 -3.41
N SER A 87 -8.29 10.75 -3.22
CA SER A 87 -7.61 11.73 -2.37
C SER A 87 -7.66 13.13 -2.97
N LYS A 88 -7.53 13.24 -4.30
CA LYS A 88 -7.71 14.50 -5.03
C LYS A 88 -9.14 15.01 -4.88
N ALA A 89 -10.14 14.16 -5.08
CA ALA A 89 -11.55 14.54 -4.98
C ALA A 89 -11.95 14.99 -3.56
N SER A 90 -11.36 14.38 -2.53
CA SER A 90 -11.60 14.73 -1.12
C SER A 90 -10.67 15.83 -0.57
N SER A 91 -9.82 16.44 -1.40
CA SER A 91 -8.82 17.43 -0.99
C SER A 91 -7.88 16.95 0.13
N ASN A 92 -7.62 15.65 0.21
CA ASN A 92 -6.70 15.06 1.17
C ASN A 92 -5.26 15.17 0.67
N VAL A 93 -4.70 16.38 0.75
CA VAL A 93 -3.37 16.72 0.24
C VAL A 93 -2.26 15.84 0.86
N PRO A 94 -2.22 15.56 2.17
CA PRO A 94 -1.16 14.74 2.75
C PRO A 94 -1.13 13.31 2.18
N LEU A 95 -2.29 12.66 2.05
CA LEU A 95 -2.34 11.33 1.45
C LEU A 95 -2.02 11.35 -0.03
N LEU A 96 -2.49 12.37 -0.76
CA LEU A 96 -2.17 12.55 -2.17
C LEU A 96 -0.65 12.64 -2.38
N GLN A 97 0.06 13.43 -1.57
CA GLN A 97 1.51 13.52 -1.62
C GLN A 97 2.18 12.17 -1.33
N GLN A 98 1.72 11.45 -0.30
CA GLN A 98 2.27 10.14 0.05
C GLN A 98 2.09 9.11 -1.08
N ILE A 99 0.95 9.14 -1.77
CA ILE A 99 0.70 8.26 -2.92
C ILE A 99 1.61 8.65 -4.09
N LEU A 100 1.80 9.94 -4.38
CA LEU A 100 2.70 10.39 -5.43
C LEU A 100 4.15 9.98 -5.17
N LEU A 101 4.64 10.11 -3.94
CA LEU A 101 5.97 9.63 -3.53
C LEU A 101 6.09 8.12 -3.75
N THR A 102 5.06 7.36 -3.37
CA THR A 102 5.06 5.91 -3.57
C THR A 102 5.06 5.55 -5.07
N LEU A 103 4.30 6.26 -5.89
CA LEU A 103 4.29 6.06 -7.35
C LEU A 103 5.65 6.36 -7.99
N GLN A 104 6.36 7.40 -7.53
CA GLN A 104 7.72 7.72 -7.99
C GLN A 104 8.75 6.66 -7.59
N HIS A 105 8.53 5.96 -6.47
CA HIS A 105 9.41 4.90 -5.98
C HIS A 105 9.25 3.57 -6.72
N LEU A 106 8.09 3.34 -7.34
CA LEU A 106 7.82 2.09 -8.07
C LEU A 106 8.61 2.03 -9.39
N PRO A 107 9.08 0.83 -9.82
CA PRO A 107 9.71 0.63 -11.12
C PRO A 107 8.68 0.63 -12.26
N LEU A 108 8.03 1.79 -12.47
CA LEU A 108 7.05 1.98 -13.53
C LEU A 108 7.75 2.07 -14.89
N THR A 109 7.05 1.61 -15.91
CA THR A 109 7.52 1.63 -17.31
C THR A 109 6.49 2.37 -18.15
N VAL A 110 6.85 2.69 -19.39
CA VAL A 110 5.95 3.36 -20.35
C VAL A 110 4.60 2.62 -20.48
N ASP A 111 4.61 1.29 -20.45
CA ASP A 111 3.39 0.50 -20.57
C ASP A 111 2.46 0.68 -19.37
N HIS A 112 3.00 0.87 -18.18
CA HIS A 112 2.21 1.19 -17.00
C HIS A 112 1.60 2.59 -17.11
N LEU A 113 2.38 3.59 -17.56
CA LEU A 113 1.90 4.97 -17.70
C LEU A 113 0.75 5.10 -18.72
N LYS A 114 0.77 4.30 -19.79
CA LYS A 114 -0.31 4.27 -20.78
C LYS A 114 -1.66 3.81 -20.21
N GLN A 115 -1.66 3.06 -19.11
CA GLN A 115 -2.89 2.58 -18.46
C GLN A 115 -3.62 3.67 -17.65
N VAL A 116 -3.02 4.85 -17.48
CA VAL A 116 -3.61 6.01 -16.77
C VAL A 116 -4.48 6.87 -17.69
N SER A 117 -4.51 6.56 -19.00
CA SER A 117 -5.38 7.23 -19.98
C SER A 117 -6.79 6.69 -20.01
#